data_AF-A0A952WIK5-F1
#
_entry.id   AF-A0A952WIK5-F1
#
_cell.length_a   1.000
_cell.length_b   1.000
_cell.length_c   1.000
_cell.angle_alpha   90.00
_cell.angle_beta   90.00
_cell.angle_gamma   90.00
#
_symmetry.space_group_name_H-M   'P 1'
#
loop_
_entity.id
_entity.type
_entity.pdbx_description
1 polymer ?
#
loop_
_entity_poly.entity_id
_entity_poly.type
_entity_poly.pdbx_seq_one_letter_code
_entity_poly.pdbx_strand_id
1 'polypeptide(L)'
;MTSTERRGGSLMADLESESRDSARKGPQGRTVGTRMLVSVALAVLSLFVLGYVVYSTFRGYANDPRRQAFFTVVADSETGEVDVHFPLPDDGRGYPAVNPKTGKRTLYPAESCYWTKDGKAKLDPTYVILNGWFEKPGPTKCPDCGRTVTKSNRMPPDALMQKAWDAAESAKKR
;
A
#
# COMPACT_ATOMS: atom_id res chain seq x y z
N MET A 1 70.08 -32.72 -33.78
CA MET A 1 69.14 -32.31 -34.84
C MET A 1 67.90 -31.80 -34.10
N THR A 2 67.50 -30.54 -34.03
CA THR A 2 67.67 -29.30 -34.81
C THR A 2 67.31 -28.14 -33.84
N SER A 3 68.24 -27.28 -33.45
CA SER A 3 68.38 -25.88 -33.91
C SER A 3 67.11 -25.21 -34.45
N THR A 4 66.51 -24.30 -33.68
CA THR A 4 65.89 -23.03 -34.13
C THR A 4 65.41 -22.24 -32.91
N GLU A 5 65.27 -20.92 -32.88
CA GLU A 5 66.14 -19.77 -33.17
C GLU A 5 65.43 -18.56 -32.52
N ARG A 6 66.19 -17.53 -32.15
CA ARG A 6 65.70 -16.28 -31.51
C ARG A 6 64.72 -15.51 -32.40
N ARG A 7 63.76 -14.80 -31.77
CA ARG A 7 63.26 -13.44 -32.08
C ARG A 7 62.23 -13.07 -30.98
N GLY A 8 62.41 -12.09 -30.10
CA GLY A 8 63.30 -10.94 -30.10
C GLY A 8 62.60 -9.71 -30.69
N GLY A 9 61.83 -9.01 -29.85
CA GLY A 9 61.55 -7.57 -29.99
C GLY A 9 60.33 -7.17 -30.82
N SER A 10 59.68 -6.09 -30.37
CA SER A 10 58.72 -5.25 -31.12
C SER A 10 57.23 -5.62 -31.08
N LEU A 11 56.63 -5.70 -29.89
CA LEU A 11 55.16 -5.56 -29.76
C LEU A 11 54.73 -4.44 -28.81
N MET A 12 55.64 -3.90 -27.99
CA MET A 12 55.33 -2.79 -27.08
C MET A 12 55.64 -1.40 -27.66
N ALA A 13 56.31 -1.31 -28.82
CA ALA A 13 56.59 -0.03 -29.46
C ALA A 13 55.42 0.49 -30.33
N ASP A 14 54.55 -0.39 -30.81
CA ASP A 14 53.44 0.02 -31.69
C ASP A 14 52.21 0.52 -30.92
N LEU A 15 52.01 0.10 -29.66
CA LEU A 15 50.92 0.61 -28.82
C LEU A 15 51.14 2.04 -28.31
N GLU A 16 52.38 2.56 -28.30
CA GLU A 16 52.65 3.95 -27.92
C GLU A 16 52.51 4.94 -29.09
N SER A 17 52.50 4.48 -30.35
CA SER A 17 52.44 5.37 -31.51
C SER A 17 51.00 5.76 -31.93
N GLU A 18 50.02 4.87 -31.76
CA GLU A 18 48.61 5.18 -32.04
C GLU A 18 47.99 6.17 -31.03
N SER A 19 48.64 6.38 -29.88
CA SER A 19 48.21 7.35 -28.88
C SER A 19 48.48 8.81 -29.29
N ARG A 20 49.38 9.06 -30.25
CA ARG A 20 49.84 10.42 -30.57
C ARG A 20 49.14 11.09 -31.76
N ASP A 21 48.48 10.35 -32.65
CA ASP A 21 47.89 10.92 -33.87
C ASP A 21 46.38 11.27 -33.79
N SER A 22 45.71 11.01 -32.67
CA SER A 22 44.34 11.51 -32.44
C SER A 22 44.27 12.99 -32.01
N ALA A 23 45.41 13.71 -32.03
CA ALA A 23 45.52 15.09 -31.55
C ALA A 23 45.12 16.19 -32.56
N ARG A 24 44.66 15.88 -33.79
CA ARG A 24 44.32 16.91 -34.79
C ARG A 24 43.04 16.63 -35.57
N LYS A 25 41.91 17.02 -35.00
CA LYS A 25 40.79 17.74 -35.64
C LYS A 25 39.59 17.76 -34.69
N GLY A 26 39.68 18.58 -33.65
CA GLY A 26 38.50 18.96 -32.87
C GLY A 26 37.69 19.99 -33.66
N PRO A 27 36.40 19.75 -33.99
CA PRO A 27 35.53 20.81 -34.49
C PRO A 27 35.24 21.80 -33.34
N GLN A 28 36.15 22.76 -33.17
CA GLN A 28 36.00 23.92 -32.31
C GLN A 28 35.20 24.99 -33.06
N GLY A 29 33.88 24.99 -32.87
CA GLY A 29 33.07 26.12 -33.34
C GLY A 29 31.62 25.77 -33.56
N ARG A 30 30.85 25.60 -32.46
CA ARG A 30 29.37 25.79 -32.32
C ARG A 30 28.69 24.91 -31.26
N THR A 31 29.41 24.20 -30.38
CA THR A 31 28.78 23.20 -29.50
C THR A 31 28.53 23.62 -28.04
N VAL A 32 28.86 24.85 -27.63
CA VAL A 32 28.66 25.29 -26.23
C VAL A 32 27.17 25.38 -25.89
N GLY A 33 26.33 25.90 -26.80
CA GLY A 33 24.89 26.00 -26.60
C GLY A 33 24.19 24.64 -26.53
N THR A 34 24.52 23.72 -27.45
CA THR A 34 23.90 22.39 -27.48
C THR A 34 24.25 21.56 -26.25
N ARG A 35 25.50 21.66 -25.76
CA ARG A 35 25.91 20.94 -24.54
C ARG A 35 25.16 21.44 -23.31
N MET A 36 24.98 22.76 -23.16
CA MET A 36 24.18 23.29 -22.05
C MET A 36 22.71 22.86 -22.11
N LEU A 37 22.09 22.92 -23.29
CA LEU A 37 20.69 22.49 -23.45
C LEU A 37 20.49 21.01 -23.12
N VAL A 38 21.42 20.15 -23.56
CA VAL A 38 21.39 18.72 -23.23
C VAL A 38 21.57 18.50 -21.72
N SER A 39 22.51 19.20 -21.08
CA SER A 39 22.72 19.09 -19.63
C SER A 39 21.49 19.54 -18.83
N VAL A 40 20.84 20.64 -19.22
CA VAL A 40 19.62 21.12 -18.57
C VAL A 40 18.48 20.12 -18.77
N ALA A 41 18.29 19.60 -19.98
CA ALA A 41 17.25 18.60 -20.25
C ALA A 41 17.45 17.31 -19.43
N LEU A 42 18.69 16.83 -19.31
CA LEU A 42 19.01 15.67 -18.48
C LEU A 42 18.79 15.94 -16.99
N ALA A 43 19.11 17.13 -16.50
CA ALA A 43 18.85 17.53 -15.12
C ALA A 43 17.35 17.61 -14.80
N VAL A 44 16.54 18.13 -15.74
CA VAL A 44 15.08 18.16 -15.59
C VAL A 44 14.53 16.72 -15.59
N LEU A 45 14.97 15.89 -16.53
CA LEU A 45 14.53 14.48 -16.60
C LEU A 45 14.90 13.71 -15.32
N SER A 46 16.10 13.92 -14.77
CA SER A 46 16.51 13.24 -13.54
C SER A 46 15.64 13.64 -12.34
N LEU A 47 15.25 14.91 -12.25
CA LEU A 47 14.31 15.39 -11.23
C LEU A 47 12.92 14.77 -11.38
N PHE A 48 12.42 14.63 -12.61
CA PHE A 48 11.14 13.94 -12.86
C PHE A 48 11.19 12.47 -12.46
N VAL A 49 12.26 11.75 -12.82
CA VAL A 49 12.44 10.35 -12.43
C VAL A 49 12.52 10.21 -10.91
N LEU A 50 13.30 11.08 -10.24
CA LEU A 50 13.39 11.08 -8.78
C LEU A 50 12.03 11.36 -8.13
N GLY A 51 11.31 12.37 -8.62
CA GLY A 51 9.96 12.70 -8.14
C GLY A 51 8.98 11.55 -8.34
N TYR A 52 9.03 10.87 -9.48
CA TYR A 52 8.21 9.69 -9.74
C TYR A 52 8.55 8.51 -8.82
N VAL A 53 9.83 8.23 -8.58
CA VAL A 53 10.25 7.17 -7.65
C VAL A 53 9.76 7.47 -6.24
N VAL A 54 9.92 8.71 -5.76
CA VAL A 54 9.41 9.14 -4.45
C VAL A 54 7.88 9.00 -4.38
N TYR A 55 7.16 9.52 -5.38
CA TYR A 55 5.71 9.40 -5.46
C TYR A 55 5.23 7.94 -5.47
N SER A 56 5.86 7.08 -6.28
CA SER A 56 5.50 5.67 -6.39
C SER A 56 5.75 4.91 -5.07
N THR A 57 6.83 5.26 -4.36
CA THR A 57 7.14 4.70 -3.03
C THR A 57 6.08 5.09 -2.00
N PHE A 58 5.71 6.38 -1.92
CA PHE A 58 4.66 6.83 -1.01
C PHE A 58 3.29 6.20 -1.32
N ARG A 59 2.96 6.03 -2.61
CA ARG A 59 1.73 5.36 -3.03
C ARG A 59 1.72 3.87 -2.66
N GLY A 60 2.88 3.21 -2.68
CA GLY A 60 3.05 1.85 -2.17
C GLY A 60 2.87 1.76 -0.65
N TYR A 61 3.48 2.69 0.10
CA TYR A 61 3.37 2.77 1.57
C TYR A 61 1.94 2.97 2.07
N ALA A 62 1.12 3.74 1.33
CA ALA A 62 -0.29 3.92 1.68
C ALA A 62 -1.10 2.60 1.64
N ASN A 63 -0.64 1.62 0.86
CA ASN A 63 -1.31 0.33 0.66
C ASN A 63 -0.55 -0.84 1.31
N ASP A 64 0.34 -0.59 2.27
CA ASP A 64 1.07 -1.67 2.94
C ASP A 64 0.10 -2.54 3.78
N PRO A 65 -0.08 -3.83 3.43
CA PRO A 65 -0.96 -4.75 4.17
C PRO A 65 -0.52 -4.92 5.63
N ARG A 66 0.76 -4.69 5.96
CA ARG A 66 1.23 -4.71 7.35
C ARG A 66 0.55 -3.64 8.18
N ARG A 67 0.34 -2.45 7.61
CA ARG A 67 -0.33 -1.35 8.30
C ARG A 67 -1.78 -1.67 8.59
N GLN A 68 -2.46 -2.31 7.63
CA GLN A 68 -3.85 -2.77 7.80
C GLN A 68 -3.99 -3.82 8.91
N ALA A 69 -2.96 -4.64 9.14
CA ALA A 69 -2.96 -5.62 10.22
C ALA A 69 -2.92 -5.00 11.64
N PHE A 70 -2.54 -3.72 11.77
CA PHE A 70 -2.53 -3.01 13.05
C PHE A 70 -3.84 -2.32 13.39
N PHE A 71 -4.82 -2.38 12.50
CA PHE A 71 -6.12 -1.77 12.76
C PHE A 71 -7.18 -2.83 13.02
N THR A 72 -8.07 -2.52 13.94
CA THR A 72 -9.27 -3.29 14.20
C THR A 72 -10.48 -2.38 14.11
N VAL A 73 -11.64 -2.95 13.84
CA VAL A 73 -12.89 -2.23 14.01
C VAL A 73 -13.29 -2.31 15.48
N VAL A 74 -13.55 -1.15 16.08
CA VAL A 74 -14.11 -1.05 17.42
C VAL A 74 -15.39 -0.25 17.41
N ALA A 75 -16.28 -0.55 18.35
CA ALA A 75 -17.46 0.25 18.62
C ALA A 75 -17.48 0.63 20.10
N ASP A 76 -17.91 1.86 20.37
CA ASP A 76 -18.13 2.34 21.73
C ASP A 76 -19.43 1.73 22.29
N SER A 77 -19.34 1.08 23.45
CA SER A 77 -20.49 0.46 24.11
C SER A 77 -21.53 1.44 24.65
N GLU A 78 -21.14 2.68 24.95
CA GLU A 78 -22.02 3.73 25.47
C GLU A 78 -22.69 4.50 24.32
N THR A 79 -21.91 4.93 23.31
CA THR A 79 -22.43 5.82 22.25
C THR A 79 -22.86 5.09 20.98
N GLY A 80 -22.36 3.86 20.75
CA GLY A 80 -22.52 3.15 19.49
C GLY A 80 -21.69 3.71 18.33
N GLU A 81 -20.82 4.70 18.58
CA GLU A 81 -19.89 5.20 17.56
C GLU A 81 -18.91 4.09 17.16
N VAL A 82 -18.65 3.97 15.86
CA VAL A 82 -17.74 2.97 15.31
C VAL A 82 -16.50 3.66 14.77
N ASP A 83 -15.34 3.10 15.10
CA ASP A 83 -14.07 3.43 14.46
C ASP A 83 -13.54 2.20 13.73
N VAL A 84 -13.46 2.29 12.40
CA VAL A 84 -13.02 1.21 11.51
C VAL A 84 -11.50 1.13 11.36
N HIS A 85 -10.77 2.15 11.82
CA HIS A 85 -9.31 2.23 11.72
C HIS A 85 -8.68 2.44 13.10
N PHE A 86 -9.22 1.78 14.12
CA PHE A 86 -8.70 1.90 15.47
C PHE A 86 -7.39 1.10 15.61
N PRO A 87 -6.28 1.73 16.03
CA PRO A 87 -5.02 1.02 16.22
C PRO A 87 -5.17 -0.01 17.35
N LEU A 88 -4.59 -1.19 17.17
CA LEU A 88 -4.58 -2.22 18.21
C LEU A 88 -3.98 -1.66 19.51
N PRO A 89 -4.57 -1.94 20.68
CA PRO A 89 -4.01 -1.50 21.95
C PRO A 89 -2.66 -2.18 22.22
N ASP A 90 -1.58 -1.43 22.09
CA ASP A 90 -0.21 -1.91 22.38
C ASP A 90 0.15 -1.84 23.87
N ASP A 91 -0.77 -1.35 24.72
CA ASP A 91 -0.54 -1.12 26.15
C ASP A 91 -0.62 -2.40 27.01
N GLY A 92 -0.88 -3.55 26.39
CA GLY A 92 -1.03 -4.85 27.06
C GLY A 92 -2.27 -4.95 27.97
N ARG A 93 -3.11 -3.91 28.05
CA ARG A 93 -4.28 -3.88 28.94
C ARG A 93 -5.51 -4.53 28.32
N GLY A 94 -5.44 -4.96 27.05
CA GLY A 94 -6.53 -5.63 26.34
C GLY A 94 -7.80 -4.77 26.19
N TYR A 95 -8.92 -5.42 25.88
CA TYR A 95 -10.22 -4.78 25.74
C TYR A 95 -11.01 -4.78 27.06
N PRO A 96 -11.87 -3.77 27.29
CA PRO A 96 -12.14 -2.62 26.43
C PRO A 96 -10.96 -1.65 26.33
N ALA A 97 -10.75 -1.07 25.15
CA ALA A 97 -9.73 -0.05 24.92
C ALA A 97 -10.22 1.34 25.36
N VAL A 98 -9.29 2.25 25.60
CA VAL A 98 -9.59 3.64 25.99
C VAL A 98 -10.13 4.40 24.79
N ASN A 99 -11.32 4.98 24.90
CA ASN A 99 -11.85 5.90 23.92
C ASN A 99 -11.06 7.23 23.98
N PRO A 100 -10.40 7.66 22.89
CA PRO A 100 -9.58 8.87 22.89
C PRO A 100 -10.41 10.15 23.09
N LYS A 101 -11.71 10.13 22.82
CA LYS A 101 -12.62 11.28 23.00
C LYS A 101 -13.05 11.45 24.46
N THR A 102 -13.29 10.36 25.18
CA THR A 102 -13.87 10.39 26.54
C THR A 102 -12.88 10.01 27.64
N GLY A 103 -11.75 9.37 27.30
CA GLY A 103 -10.79 8.82 28.26
C GLY A 103 -11.28 7.58 29.00
N LYS A 104 -12.49 7.09 28.73
CA LYS A 104 -13.06 5.89 29.36
C LYS A 104 -12.70 4.62 28.59
N ARG A 105 -12.71 3.47 29.26
CA ARG A 105 -12.51 2.16 28.61
C ARG A 105 -13.83 1.58 28.09
N THR A 106 -14.30 2.07 26.94
CA THR A 106 -15.62 1.72 26.36
C THR A 106 -15.53 1.13 24.95
N LEU A 107 -14.33 1.05 24.35
CA LEU A 107 -14.17 0.57 22.99
C LEU A 107 -13.98 -0.96 22.97
N TYR A 108 -14.89 -1.66 22.31
CA TYR A 108 -14.81 -3.11 22.12
C TYR A 108 -14.69 -3.47 20.65
N PRO A 109 -14.01 -4.59 20.30
CA PRO A 109 -14.00 -5.09 18.94
C PRO A 109 -15.42 -5.38 18.46
N ALA A 110 -15.74 -4.87 17.27
CA ALA A 110 -17.03 -5.05 16.64
C ALA A 110 -16.92 -5.93 15.39
N GLU A 111 -17.84 -6.88 15.26
CA GLU A 111 -17.93 -7.74 14.09
C GLU A 111 -18.81 -7.10 13.02
N SER A 112 -18.45 -7.27 11.76
CA SER A 112 -19.18 -6.70 10.63
C SER A 112 -20.28 -7.65 10.14
N CYS A 113 -21.48 -7.11 9.92
CA CYS A 113 -22.62 -7.82 9.36
C CYS A 113 -23.07 -7.17 8.05
N TYR A 114 -22.72 -7.80 6.93
CA TYR A 114 -23.07 -7.34 5.57
C TYR A 114 -24.41 -7.90 5.05
N TRP A 115 -25.24 -8.46 5.94
CA TRP A 115 -26.53 -9.01 5.57
C TRP A 115 -27.66 -8.02 5.86
N THR A 116 -28.64 -7.95 4.96
CA THR A 116 -29.93 -7.30 5.22
C THR A 116 -30.93 -8.31 5.80
N LYS A 117 -32.04 -7.80 6.35
CA LYS A 117 -33.14 -8.63 6.86
C LYS A 117 -33.72 -9.58 5.80
N ASP A 118 -33.76 -9.14 4.55
CA ASP A 118 -34.25 -9.93 3.41
C ASP A 118 -33.25 -10.97 2.89
N GLY A 119 -32.07 -11.09 3.52
CA GLY A 119 -31.01 -11.99 3.07
C GLY A 119 -30.28 -11.51 1.82
N LYS A 120 -30.29 -10.21 1.53
CA LYS A 120 -29.41 -9.60 0.53
C LYS A 120 -28.09 -9.19 1.18
N ALA A 121 -27.08 -8.97 0.35
CA ALA A 121 -25.86 -8.29 0.78
C ALA A 121 -26.07 -6.77 0.80
N LYS A 122 -25.32 -6.08 1.66
CA LYS A 122 -25.16 -4.62 1.66
C LYS A 122 -23.68 -4.25 1.70
N LEU A 123 -23.33 -3.08 1.20
CA LEU A 123 -21.93 -2.61 1.15
C LEU A 123 -21.46 -2.01 2.48
N ASP A 124 -22.37 -1.35 3.18
CA ASP A 124 -22.10 -0.77 4.50
C ASP A 124 -22.57 -1.75 5.60
N PRO A 125 -21.64 -2.39 6.33
CA PRO A 125 -22.00 -3.39 7.31
C PRO A 125 -22.61 -2.76 8.56
N THR A 126 -23.45 -3.52 9.27
CA THR A 126 -23.74 -3.19 10.67
C THR A 126 -22.62 -3.74 11.54
N TYR A 127 -22.00 -2.88 12.33
CA TYR A 127 -21.00 -3.28 13.32
C TYR A 127 -21.68 -3.66 14.63
N VAL A 128 -21.33 -4.83 15.16
CA VAL A 128 -21.99 -5.41 16.33
C VAL A 128 -20.95 -5.87 17.34
N ILE A 129 -21.05 -5.37 18.56
CA ILE A 129 -20.25 -5.86 19.69
C ILE A 129 -20.83 -7.21 20.13
N LEU A 130 -19.97 -8.22 20.20
CA LEU A 130 -20.39 -9.56 20.63
C LEU A 130 -20.77 -9.58 22.12
N ASN A 131 -21.86 -10.27 22.46
CA ASN A 131 -22.31 -10.52 23.83
C ASN A 131 -21.23 -11.13 24.72
N GLY A 132 -20.30 -11.90 24.13
CA GLY A 132 -19.18 -12.49 24.86
C GLY A 132 -18.27 -11.46 25.55
N TRP A 133 -18.20 -10.23 25.04
CA TRP A 133 -17.46 -9.14 25.70
C TRP A 133 -18.12 -8.65 26.99
N PHE A 134 -19.43 -8.88 27.13
CA PHE A 134 -20.22 -8.46 28.28
C PHE A 134 -20.62 -9.64 29.18
N GLU A 135 -20.04 -10.82 28.97
CA GLU A 135 -20.37 -12.07 29.67
C GLU A 135 -21.88 -12.42 29.61
N LYS A 136 -22.59 -11.92 28.60
CA LYS A 136 -24.02 -12.18 28.43
C LYS A 136 -24.21 -13.55 27.78
N PRO A 137 -25.04 -14.44 28.34
CA PRO A 137 -25.30 -15.74 27.74
C PRO A 137 -26.06 -15.60 26.40
N GLY A 138 -25.81 -16.53 25.48
CA GLY A 138 -26.55 -16.66 24.23
C GLY A 138 -25.91 -15.97 23.01
N PRO A 139 -26.48 -16.22 21.82
CA PRO A 139 -25.94 -15.69 20.56
C PRO A 139 -26.13 -14.18 20.45
N THR A 140 -25.14 -13.50 19.86
CA THR A 140 -25.28 -12.08 19.51
C THR A 140 -26.14 -11.96 18.26
N LYS A 141 -27.14 -11.08 18.26
CA LYS A 141 -28.01 -10.85 17.10
C LYS A 141 -27.69 -9.49 16.48
N CYS A 142 -27.60 -9.45 15.16
CA CYS A 142 -27.49 -8.19 14.44
C CYS A 142 -28.80 -7.41 14.58
N PRO A 143 -28.78 -6.13 14.99
CA PRO A 143 -30.00 -5.35 15.18
C PRO A 143 -30.72 -5.02 13.86
N ASP A 144 -29.99 -5.00 12.74
CA ASP A 144 -30.55 -4.68 11.42
C ASP A 144 -31.23 -5.91 10.78
N CYS A 145 -30.53 -7.04 10.69
CA CYS A 145 -31.03 -8.23 9.99
C CYS A 145 -31.52 -9.37 10.89
N GLY A 146 -31.31 -9.31 12.20
CA GLY A 146 -31.71 -10.35 13.15
C GLY A 146 -30.90 -11.66 13.09
N ARG A 147 -29.90 -11.75 12.19
CA ARG A 147 -29.03 -12.92 12.08
C ARG A 147 -28.07 -13.02 13.26
N THR A 148 -27.63 -14.24 13.57
CA THR A 148 -26.57 -14.46 14.56
C THR A 148 -25.25 -13.93 14.02
N VAL A 149 -24.58 -13.10 14.82
CA VAL A 149 -23.22 -12.63 14.57
C VAL A 149 -22.28 -13.42 15.47
N THR A 150 -21.23 -13.97 14.88
CA THR A 150 -20.17 -14.71 15.59
C THR A 150 -18.84 -14.00 15.41
N LYS A 151 -17.84 -14.40 16.20
CA LYS A 151 -16.45 -14.04 15.93
C LYS A 151 -16.10 -14.46 14.50
N SER A 152 -15.48 -13.56 13.73
CA SER A 152 -15.19 -13.76 12.30
C SER A 152 -16.45 -14.07 11.51
N ASN A 153 -17.42 -13.14 11.58
CA ASN A 153 -18.71 -13.31 10.93
C ASN A 153 -18.56 -13.50 9.41
N ARG A 154 -19.24 -14.50 8.84
CA ARG A 154 -19.08 -14.84 7.41
C ARG A 154 -19.66 -13.75 6.52
N MET A 155 -18.88 -13.34 5.54
CA MET A 155 -19.37 -12.47 4.46
C MET A 155 -20.45 -13.18 3.63
N PRO A 156 -21.41 -12.42 3.06
CA PRO A 156 -22.28 -12.93 2.01
C PRO A 156 -21.47 -13.49 0.84
N PRO A 157 -22.01 -14.48 0.09
CA PRO A 157 -21.39 -14.95 -1.13
C PRO A 157 -21.09 -13.82 -2.11
N ASP A 158 -19.98 -13.92 -2.83
CA ASP A 158 -19.50 -12.88 -3.76
C ASP A 158 -20.55 -12.45 -4.79
N ALA A 159 -21.35 -13.40 -5.28
CA ALA A 159 -22.44 -13.11 -6.21
C ALA A 159 -23.51 -12.16 -5.63
N LEU A 160 -23.73 -12.17 -4.31
CA LEU A 160 -24.61 -11.21 -3.64
C LEU A 160 -23.91 -9.88 -3.41
N MET A 161 -22.63 -9.90 -3.03
CA MET A 161 -21.83 -8.69 -2.86
C MET A 161 -21.73 -7.91 -4.17
N GLN A 162 -21.46 -8.58 -5.30
CA GLN A 162 -21.40 -7.97 -6.62
C GLN A 162 -22.73 -7.30 -7.00
N LYS A 163 -23.86 -7.98 -6.75
CA LYS A 163 -25.19 -7.38 -6.97
C LYS A 163 -25.41 -6.11 -6.14
N ALA A 164 -24.90 -6.07 -4.91
CA ALA A 164 -24.98 -4.87 -4.07
C ALA A 164 -24.11 -3.73 -4.62
N TRP A 165 -22.92 -4.04 -5.16
CA TRP A 165 -22.05 -3.08 -5.87
C TRP A 165 -22.71 -2.51 -7.12
N ASP A 166 -23.20 -3.38 -8.02
CA ASP A 166 -23.86 -2.97 -9.26
C ASP A 166 -25.09 -2.10 -8.96
N ALA A 167 -25.87 -2.46 -7.94
CA ALA A 167 -27.00 -1.67 -7.48
C ALA A 167 -26.56 -0.27 -7.00
N ALA A 168 -25.52 -0.18 -6.18
CA ALA A 168 -24.99 1.10 -5.68
C ALA A 168 -24.42 1.98 -6.81
N GLU A 169 -23.71 1.39 -7.79
CA GLU A 169 -23.21 2.12 -8.96
C GLU A 169 -24.35 2.62 -9.86
N SER A 170 -25.37 1.79 -10.09
CA SER A 170 -26.54 2.20 -10.88
C SER A 170 -27.32 3.33 -10.22
N ALA A 171 -27.38 3.35 -8.88
CA ALA A 171 -28.03 4.41 -8.12
C ALA A 171 -27.28 5.75 -8.24
N LYS A 172 -25.94 5.74 -8.31
CA LYS A 172 -25.12 6.95 -8.49
C LYS A 172 -25.26 7.60 -9.87
N LYS A 173 -25.76 6.87 -10.87
CA LYS A 173 -25.93 7.36 -12.24
C LYS A 173 -27.29 8.02 -12.48
N ARG A 174 -28.22 7.89 -11.54
CA ARG A 174 -29.54 8.54 -11.57
C ARG A 174 -29.46 9.91 -10.92
#